data_AF-A0A6A3I5R3-F1
#
_entry.id   AF-A0A6A3I5R3-F1
#
_cell.length_a   1.000
_cell.length_b   1.000
_cell.length_c   1.000
_cell.angle_alpha   90.00
_cell.angle_beta   90.00
_cell.angle_gamma   90.00
#
_symmetry.space_group_name_H-M   'P 1'
#
loop_
_entity.id
_entity.type
_entity.pdbx_description
1 polymer ?
#
loop_
_entity_poly.entity_id
_entity_poly.type
_entity_poly.pdbx_seq_one_letter_code
_entity_poly.pdbx_strand_id
1 'polypeptide(L)'
;MQASRRLTKLLLVVTASIFATSCAIATESDRDEFSSVVGGSDNRRILLRGAAEAGADNEDRGLFSWARLQYWLETGTSKSDVKKALGLAGLEDDALKAAPNFIYYEDFVYARQGRILENWLGNGITTQQVWRHYGLPVDDIPAALKGTDNYKNFMRYAKMEDDKIFNLKNSDKKVTIERGGSPAEMEAKLDTWVLAKRPNWYVKYMLNLDNRSRNAYLNSKYYRYYEKFLERTGPKVPAVPLVDV
;
A
#
# COMPACT_ATOMS: atom_id res chain seq x y z
N MET A 1 0.08 11.22 -78.11
CA MET A 1 -1.25 11.22 -78.77
C MET A 1 -2.11 10.19 -78.07
N GLN A 2 -3.11 10.64 -77.30
CA GLN A 2 -4.54 10.50 -77.62
C GLN A 2 -4.95 9.03 -77.83
N ALA A 3 -5.51 8.35 -76.82
CA ALA A 3 -6.88 8.46 -76.31
C ALA A 3 -7.88 7.52 -77.01
N SER A 4 -8.38 6.57 -76.20
CA SER A 4 -9.79 6.09 -76.20
C SER A 4 -10.17 5.13 -77.35
N ARG A 5 -10.96 4.05 -77.18
CA ARG A 5 -12.20 3.85 -76.43
C ARG A 5 -12.52 2.34 -76.32
N ARG A 6 -12.92 1.94 -75.10
CA ARG A 6 -14.10 1.13 -74.70
C ARG A 6 -14.38 -0.24 -75.37
N LEU A 7 -14.54 -1.30 -74.55
CA LEU A 7 -15.87 -1.87 -74.20
C LEU A 7 -15.76 -3.07 -73.23
N THR A 8 -16.35 -2.89 -72.03
CA THR A 8 -17.20 -3.84 -71.26
C THR A 8 -16.85 -5.33 -71.17
N LYS A 9 -16.71 -5.88 -69.94
CA LYS A 9 -17.80 -6.49 -69.14
C LYS A 9 -17.30 -6.98 -67.77
N LEU A 10 -18.23 -6.94 -66.81
CA LEU A 10 -18.21 -7.36 -65.41
C LEU A 10 -17.48 -8.68 -65.10
N LEU A 11 -16.78 -8.74 -63.96
CA LEU A 11 -17.08 -9.74 -62.94
C LEU A 11 -16.82 -9.16 -61.53
N LEU A 12 -17.68 -9.55 -60.60
CA LEU A 12 -17.96 -8.97 -59.29
C LEU A 12 -17.40 -9.94 -58.23
N VAL A 13 -16.54 -9.49 -57.29
CA VAL A 13 -16.28 -10.22 -56.03
C VAL A 13 -16.08 -9.25 -54.86
N VAL A 14 -17.20 -8.99 -54.18
CA VAL A 14 -17.47 -8.99 -52.73
C VAL A 14 -16.29 -8.95 -51.73
N THR A 15 -16.19 -7.80 -51.05
CA THR A 15 -15.93 -7.48 -49.62
C THR A 15 -15.02 -8.35 -48.73
N ALA A 16 -14.19 -7.67 -47.92
CA ALA A 16 -14.36 -7.60 -46.45
C ALA A 16 -13.38 -6.57 -45.84
N SER A 17 -13.92 -5.49 -45.27
CA SER A 17 -13.17 -4.60 -44.40
C SER A 17 -13.01 -5.25 -43.03
N ILE A 18 -11.77 -5.47 -42.58
CA ILE A 18 -11.47 -5.75 -41.18
C ILE A 18 -10.89 -4.48 -40.59
N PHE A 19 -11.71 -3.75 -39.83
CA PHE A 19 -11.20 -2.81 -38.84
C PHE A 19 -10.59 -3.63 -37.70
N ALA A 20 -9.26 -3.66 -37.65
CA ALA A 20 -8.54 -4.19 -36.50
C ALA A 20 -8.65 -3.16 -35.36
N THR A 21 -9.74 -3.24 -34.59
CA THR A 21 -9.80 -2.59 -33.27
C THR A 21 -8.87 -3.37 -32.36
N SER A 22 -7.67 -2.85 -32.16
CA SER A 22 -6.71 -3.38 -31.19
C SER A 22 -7.29 -3.19 -29.79
N CYS A 23 -7.93 -4.22 -29.23
CA CYS A 23 -8.13 -4.32 -27.79
C CYS A 23 -6.75 -4.48 -27.15
N ALA A 24 -6.22 -3.39 -26.63
CA ALA A 24 -5.16 -3.46 -25.63
C ALA A 24 -5.78 -4.13 -24.39
N ILE A 25 -5.56 -5.45 -24.24
CA ILE A 25 -5.75 -6.11 -22.96
C ILE A 25 -4.69 -5.53 -22.03
N ALA A 26 -5.11 -4.65 -21.13
CA ALA A 26 -4.28 -4.17 -20.04
C ALA A 26 -3.95 -5.38 -19.17
N THR A 27 -2.77 -5.96 -19.38
CA THR A 27 -2.20 -6.93 -18.44
C THR A 27 -2.00 -6.21 -17.11
N GLU A 28 -2.82 -6.55 -16.12
CA GLU A 28 -2.67 -6.14 -14.72
C GLU A 28 -1.25 -6.52 -14.28
N SER A 29 -0.35 -5.53 -14.24
CA SER A 29 1.07 -5.75 -13.98
C SER A 29 1.23 -6.09 -12.51
N ASP A 30 1.46 -7.38 -12.20
CA ASP A 30 1.87 -7.88 -10.88
C ASP A 30 3.28 -7.36 -10.56
N ARG A 31 3.41 -6.06 -10.24
CA ARG A 31 4.65 -5.43 -9.79
C ARG A 31 4.90 -5.66 -8.30
N ASP A 32 4.73 -6.89 -7.83
CA ASP A 32 4.90 -7.25 -6.42
C ASP A 32 6.36 -7.59 -6.05
N GLU A 33 7.29 -7.51 -7.01
CA GLU A 33 8.63 -8.07 -6.85
C GLU A 33 9.71 -7.00 -6.59
N PHE A 34 10.28 -7.01 -5.38
CA PHE A 34 11.66 -6.58 -5.18
C PHE A 34 12.55 -7.77 -5.54
N SER A 35 13.44 -7.62 -6.53
CA SER A 35 14.38 -8.66 -6.92
C SER A 35 15.24 -9.08 -5.72
N SER A 36 15.12 -10.35 -5.33
CA SER A 36 15.91 -10.92 -4.24
C SER A 36 17.32 -11.23 -4.73
N VAL A 37 18.31 -10.52 -4.20
CA VAL A 37 19.70 -11.01 -4.22
C VAL A 37 19.79 -12.10 -3.15
N VAL A 38 20.07 -13.31 -3.62
CA VAL A 38 20.23 -14.61 -2.96
C VAL A 38 20.60 -14.60 -1.48
N GLY A 39 19.84 -15.37 -0.70
CA GLY A 39 20.20 -15.85 0.63
C GLY A 39 19.11 -16.77 1.19
N GLY A 40 19.10 -18.03 0.75
CA GLY A 40 18.15 -19.04 1.25
C GLY A 40 18.31 -19.29 2.75
N SER A 41 17.20 -19.34 3.46
CA SER A 41 17.07 -20.10 4.71
C SER A 41 15.59 -20.37 4.99
N ASP A 42 15.29 -21.66 5.03
CA ASP A 42 13.99 -22.25 5.33
C ASP A 42 13.43 -21.90 6.72
N ASN A 43 12.12 -22.14 6.81
CA ASN A 43 11.31 -22.39 8.01
C ASN A 43 11.03 -21.22 8.96
N ARG A 44 9.88 -20.56 8.76
CA ARG A 44 9.12 -19.94 9.86
C ARG A 44 7.63 -20.22 9.72
N ARG A 45 7.17 -21.27 10.42
CA ARG A 45 5.78 -21.37 10.89
C ARG A 45 5.56 -20.19 11.84
N ILE A 46 4.77 -19.21 11.45
CA ILE A 46 4.38 -18.10 12.34
C ILE A 46 2.97 -18.35 12.84
N LEU A 47 2.89 -18.60 14.14
CA LEU A 47 1.68 -18.70 14.94
C LEU A 47 1.03 -17.31 15.03
N LEU A 48 -0.25 -17.25 14.67
CA LEU A 48 -1.14 -16.11 14.86
C LEU A 48 -1.33 -15.81 16.36
N ARG A 49 -1.18 -14.54 16.76
CA ARG A 49 -1.86 -14.02 17.96
C ARG A 49 -2.12 -12.51 17.85
N GLY A 50 -3.40 -12.15 17.85
CA GLY A 50 -3.87 -10.82 18.27
C GLY A 50 -4.53 -9.97 17.20
N ALA A 51 -5.81 -10.24 16.91
CA ALA A 51 -6.76 -9.22 16.44
C ALA A 51 -8.19 -9.72 16.72
N ALA A 52 -8.52 -9.90 17.99
CA ALA A 52 -9.91 -9.86 18.41
C ALA A 52 -10.29 -8.39 18.54
N GLU A 53 -11.01 -7.89 17.54
CA GLU A 53 -12.06 -6.85 17.62
C GLU A 53 -12.42 -6.44 16.18
N ALA A 54 -13.25 -7.25 15.54
CA ALA A 54 -13.99 -6.87 14.34
C ALA A 54 -15.48 -6.95 14.71
N GLY A 55 -16.13 -5.78 14.72
CA GLY A 55 -17.52 -5.64 15.15
C GLY A 55 -18.50 -6.27 14.19
N ALA A 56 -19.42 -7.06 14.73
CA ALA A 56 -20.85 -7.14 14.39
C ALA A 56 -21.32 -7.16 12.92
N ASP A 57 -20.54 -7.68 11.97
CA ASP A 57 -20.96 -7.98 10.59
C ASP A 57 -20.52 -9.41 10.14
N ASN A 58 -20.27 -10.29 11.10
CA ASN A 58 -19.56 -11.57 10.93
C ASN A 58 -20.43 -12.78 10.55
N GLU A 59 -21.74 -12.64 10.40
CA GLU A 59 -22.63 -13.81 10.26
C GLU A 59 -22.53 -14.47 8.87
N ASP A 60 -22.38 -13.69 7.79
CA ASP A 60 -22.13 -14.23 6.44
C ASP A 60 -20.64 -14.44 6.11
N ARG A 61 -19.74 -13.81 6.88
CA ARG A 61 -18.28 -14.00 6.75
C ARG A 61 -17.80 -15.38 7.20
N GLY A 62 -18.64 -16.12 7.94
CA GLY A 62 -18.33 -17.46 8.41
C GLY A 62 -18.39 -18.56 7.34
N LEU A 63 -19.07 -18.33 6.21
CA LEU A 63 -19.25 -19.34 5.16
C LEU A 63 -18.05 -19.45 4.21
N PHE A 64 -17.26 -18.39 4.05
CA PHE A 64 -15.97 -18.50 3.38
C PHE A 64 -14.94 -19.01 4.39
N SER A 65 -14.58 -20.28 4.22
CA SER A 65 -13.62 -20.91 5.11
C SER A 65 -12.28 -20.18 5.04
N TRP A 66 -11.81 -19.67 6.18
CA TRP A 66 -10.44 -19.22 6.40
C TRP A 66 -9.40 -20.21 5.84
N ALA A 67 -9.72 -21.51 5.81
CA ALA A 67 -8.87 -22.55 5.24
C ALA A 67 -8.72 -22.42 3.72
N ARG A 68 -9.76 -21.97 3.01
CA ARG A 68 -9.69 -21.69 1.56
C ARG A 68 -8.81 -20.47 1.27
N LEU A 69 -8.95 -19.40 2.06
CA LEU A 69 -8.05 -18.25 1.99
C LEU A 69 -6.60 -18.68 2.20
N GLN A 70 -6.36 -19.44 3.27
CA GLN A 70 -5.02 -19.93 3.61
C GLN A 70 -4.45 -20.80 2.49
N TYR A 71 -5.26 -21.71 1.93
CA TYR A 71 -4.88 -22.54 0.80
C TYR A 71 -4.46 -21.69 -0.41
N TRP A 72 -5.24 -20.69 -0.81
CA TRP A 72 -4.87 -19.81 -1.93
C TRP A 72 -3.56 -19.06 -1.70
N LEU A 73 -3.36 -18.58 -0.47
CA LEU A 73 -2.14 -17.86 -0.12
C LEU A 73 -0.91 -18.78 -0.05
N GLU A 74 -1.06 -20.02 0.42
CA GLU A 74 0.03 -21.01 0.51
C GLU A 74 0.41 -21.60 -0.84
N THR A 75 -0.56 -21.81 -1.72
CA THR A 75 -0.33 -22.32 -3.08
C THR A 75 0.12 -21.22 -4.05
N GLY A 76 0.15 -19.96 -3.64
CA GLY A 76 0.50 -18.84 -4.51
C GLY A 76 -0.50 -18.64 -5.65
N THR A 77 -1.78 -18.92 -5.40
CA THR A 77 -2.84 -18.77 -6.41
C THR A 77 -2.87 -17.34 -6.94
N SER A 78 -2.99 -17.16 -8.25
CA SER A 78 -2.98 -15.83 -8.87
C SER A 78 -4.27 -15.05 -8.56
N LYS A 79 -4.21 -13.70 -8.60
CA LYS A 79 -5.41 -12.84 -8.48
C LYS A 79 -6.47 -13.21 -9.51
N SER A 80 -6.06 -13.50 -10.75
CA SER A 80 -6.97 -13.91 -11.82
C SER A 80 -7.65 -15.26 -11.54
N ASP A 81 -6.93 -16.22 -10.95
CA ASP A 81 -7.50 -17.54 -10.66
C ASP A 81 -8.45 -17.49 -9.47
N VAL A 82 -8.16 -16.66 -8.46
CA VAL A 82 -9.12 -16.38 -7.38
C VAL A 82 -10.37 -15.67 -7.90
N LYS A 83 -10.23 -14.66 -8.79
CA LYS A 83 -11.39 -14.04 -9.47
C LYS A 83 -12.25 -15.08 -10.17
N LYS A 84 -11.65 -15.99 -10.94
CA LYS A 84 -12.37 -17.09 -11.62
C LYS A 84 -13.06 -18.02 -10.63
N ALA A 85 -12.36 -18.45 -9.57
CA ALA A 85 -12.89 -19.36 -8.56
C ALA A 85 -14.09 -18.76 -7.78
N LEU A 86 -14.15 -17.43 -7.67
CA LEU A 86 -15.24 -16.71 -7.04
C LEU A 86 -16.39 -16.34 -8.00
N GLY A 87 -16.30 -16.74 -9.27
CA GLY A 87 -17.29 -16.37 -10.29
C GLY A 87 -17.27 -14.89 -10.66
N LEU A 88 -16.13 -14.21 -10.43
CA LEU A 88 -15.91 -12.79 -10.72
C LEU A 88 -15.17 -12.57 -12.05
N ALA A 89 -14.94 -13.63 -12.82
CA ALA A 89 -14.25 -13.53 -14.09
C ALA A 89 -15.06 -12.71 -15.09
N GLY A 90 -14.40 -11.75 -15.74
CA GLY A 90 -15.03 -10.86 -16.72
C GLY A 90 -15.84 -9.71 -16.11
N LEU A 91 -15.88 -9.57 -14.77
CA LEU A 91 -16.40 -8.38 -14.12
C LEU A 91 -15.28 -7.36 -13.94
N GLU A 92 -15.58 -6.09 -14.23
CA GLU A 92 -14.64 -4.97 -14.08
C GLU A 92 -15.26 -3.84 -13.26
N ASP A 93 -14.40 -3.02 -12.67
CA ASP A 93 -14.73 -1.80 -11.93
C ASP A 93 -15.93 -1.92 -10.98
N ASP A 94 -17.01 -1.19 -11.27
CA ASP A 94 -18.18 -1.11 -10.39
C ASP A 94 -18.99 -2.41 -10.40
N ALA A 95 -19.02 -3.14 -11.53
CA ALA A 95 -19.67 -4.44 -11.62
C ALA A 95 -18.94 -5.50 -10.79
N LEU A 96 -17.60 -5.42 -10.73
CA LEU A 96 -16.80 -6.27 -9.87
C LEU A 96 -17.07 -5.96 -8.39
N LYS A 97 -17.09 -4.68 -8.00
CA LYS A 97 -17.32 -4.26 -6.61
C LYS A 97 -18.73 -4.55 -6.10
N ALA A 98 -19.73 -4.54 -6.98
CA ALA A 98 -21.12 -4.83 -6.63
C ALA A 98 -21.41 -6.33 -6.48
N ALA A 99 -20.50 -7.22 -6.88
CA ALA A 99 -20.72 -8.65 -6.83
C ALA A 99 -20.68 -9.19 -5.40
N PRO A 100 -21.56 -10.13 -5.02
CA PRO A 100 -21.66 -10.63 -3.65
C PRO A 100 -20.38 -11.34 -3.16
N ASN A 101 -19.63 -11.97 -4.06
CA ASN A 101 -18.38 -12.66 -3.72
C ASN A 101 -17.14 -11.75 -3.77
N PHE A 102 -17.30 -10.45 -4.10
CA PHE A 102 -16.19 -9.51 -4.19
C PHE A 102 -15.45 -9.35 -2.86
N ILE A 103 -16.18 -9.39 -1.74
CA ILE A 103 -15.60 -9.27 -0.40
C ILE A 103 -14.50 -10.33 -0.16
N TYR A 104 -14.70 -11.56 -0.63
CA TYR A 104 -13.70 -12.63 -0.48
C TYR A 104 -12.48 -12.44 -1.39
N TYR A 105 -12.68 -11.81 -2.55
CA TYR A 105 -11.58 -11.42 -3.41
C TYR A 105 -10.76 -10.29 -2.77
N GLU A 106 -11.43 -9.29 -2.19
CA GLU A 106 -10.79 -8.20 -1.46
C GLU A 106 -9.99 -8.71 -0.26
N ASP A 107 -10.54 -9.63 0.54
CA ASP A 107 -9.83 -10.30 1.64
C ASP A 107 -8.59 -11.04 1.15
N PHE A 108 -8.70 -11.76 0.03
CA PHE A 108 -7.55 -12.44 -0.58
C PHE A 108 -6.45 -11.47 -0.99
N VAL A 109 -6.80 -10.39 -1.71
CA VAL A 109 -5.84 -9.37 -2.14
C VAL A 109 -5.18 -8.71 -0.93
N TYR A 110 -5.97 -8.35 0.09
CA TYR A 110 -5.48 -7.75 1.32
C TYR A 110 -4.53 -8.68 2.08
N ALA A 111 -4.87 -9.96 2.22
CA ALA A 111 -4.04 -10.94 2.91
C ALA A 111 -2.75 -11.26 2.14
N ARG A 112 -2.83 -11.40 0.81
CA ARG A 112 -1.66 -11.60 -0.06
C ARG A 112 -0.70 -10.42 0.05
N GLN A 113 -1.20 -9.19 -0.03
CA GLN A 113 -0.39 -8.00 0.16
C GLN A 113 0.26 -7.99 1.55
N GLY A 114 -0.46 -8.40 2.59
CA GLY A 114 0.08 -8.54 3.94
C GLY A 114 1.33 -9.43 4.00
N ARG A 115 1.27 -10.62 3.38
CA ARG A 115 2.42 -11.54 3.32
C ARG A 115 3.62 -10.96 2.58
N ILE A 116 3.38 -10.23 1.48
CA ILE A 116 4.44 -9.54 0.74
C ILE A 116 5.14 -8.50 1.63
N LEU A 117 4.35 -7.67 2.32
CA LEU A 117 4.87 -6.65 3.23
C LEU A 117 5.60 -7.27 4.44
N GLU A 118 5.10 -8.37 4.99
CA GLU A 118 5.78 -9.12 6.07
C GLU A 118 7.12 -9.68 5.60
N ASN A 119 7.17 -10.22 4.38
CA ASN A 119 8.41 -10.69 3.77
C ASN A 119 9.41 -9.53 3.58
N TRP A 120 8.97 -8.38 3.08
CA TRP A 120 9.83 -7.19 2.97
C TRP A 120 10.37 -6.75 4.34
N LEU A 121 9.53 -6.76 5.38
CA LEU A 121 9.93 -6.43 6.74
C LEU A 121 10.91 -7.45 7.35
N GLY A 122 10.76 -8.73 6.98
CA GLY A 122 11.66 -9.82 7.35
C GLY A 122 13.03 -9.70 6.68
N ASN A 123 13.06 -9.24 5.42
CA ASN A 123 14.27 -9.01 4.63
C ASN A 123 14.93 -7.65 4.90
N GLY A 124 14.37 -6.84 5.79
CA GLY A 124 14.96 -5.56 6.18
C GLY A 124 14.85 -4.47 5.12
N ILE A 125 13.84 -4.55 4.24
CA ILE A 125 13.54 -3.46 3.29
C ILE A 125 13.16 -2.22 4.10
N THR A 126 13.71 -1.05 3.78
CA THR A 126 13.40 0.18 4.51
C THR A 126 12.17 0.87 3.96
N THR A 127 11.49 1.68 4.78
CA THR A 127 10.40 2.56 4.33
C THR A 127 10.79 3.41 3.12
N GLN A 128 12.05 3.87 3.02
CA GLN A 128 12.50 4.64 1.86
C GLN A 128 12.54 3.80 0.58
N GLN A 129 12.96 2.52 0.67
CA GLN A 129 12.94 1.61 -0.47
C GLN A 129 11.51 1.36 -0.92
N VAL A 130 10.58 1.10 0.02
CA VAL A 130 9.16 0.90 -0.28
C VAL A 130 8.53 2.16 -0.90
N TRP A 131 8.85 3.35 -0.38
CA TRP A 131 8.39 4.62 -0.94
C TRP A 131 8.81 4.79 -2.41
N ARG A 132 10.09 4.49 -2.72
CA ARG A 132 10.61 4.52 -4.09
C ARG A 132 9.99 3.46 -4.99
N HIS A 133 9.78 2.25 -4.48
CA HIS A 133 9.16 1.16 -5.24
C HIS A 133 7.73 1.49 -5.69
N TYR A 134 6.95 2.13 -4.82
CA TYR A 134 5.61 2.60 -5.18
C TYR A 134 5.59 3.89 -6.02
N GLY A 135 6.77 4.45 -6.36
CA GLY A 135 6.88 5.66 -7.15
C GLY A 135 6.25 6.88 -6.49
N LEU A 136 6.28 6.93 -5.15
CA LEU A 136 5.63 8.00 -4.40
C LEU A 136 6.45 9.31 -4.49
N PRO A 137 5.79 10.48 -4.53
CA PRO A 137 6.42 11.77 -4.75
C PRO A 137 7.42 12.14 -3.64
N VAL A 138 8.37 13.00 -3.97
CA VAL A 138 9.42 13.43 -3.03
C VAL A 138 8.94 14.58 -2.16
N ASP A 139 8.33 15.60 -2.77
CA ASP A 139 8.11 16.89 -2.10
C ASP A 139 6.82 16.94 -1.28
N ASP A 140 5.68 16.59 -1.87
CA ASP A 140 4.37 16.64 -1.22
C ASP A 140 3.50 15.43 -1.60
N ILE A 141 2.45 15.19 -0.81
CA ILE A 141 1.48 14.10 -1.05
C ILE A 141 0.20 14.72 -1.62
N PRO A 142 -0.07 14.60 -2.94
CA PRO A 142 -1.31 15.08 -3.53
C PRO A 142 -2.52 14.39 -2.89
N ALA A 143 -3.61 15.13 -2.69
CA ALA A 143 -4.82 14.58 -2.06
C ALA A 143 -5.36 13.34 -2.81
N ALA A 144 -5.30 13.34 -4.14
CA ALA A 144 -5.70 12.22 -4.99
C ALA A 144 -4.85 10.95 -4.74
N LEU A 145 -3.59 11.10 -4.32
CA LEU A 145 -2.68 9.97 -4.10
C LEU A 145 -3.05 9.18 -2.85
N LYS A 146 -3.61 9.83 -1.82
CA LYS A 146 -3.94 9.19 -0.53
C LYS A 146 -4.96 8.04 -0.67
N GLY A 147 -5.79 8.08 -1.71
CA GLY A 147 -6.77 7.02 -2.00
C GLY A 147 -6.20 5.82 -2.78
N THR A 148 -5.01 5.95 -3.35
CA THR A 148 -4.40 4.91 -4.21
C THR A 148 -3.87 3.73 -3.41
N ASP A 149 -3.86 2.55 -4.03
CA ASP A 149 -3.34 1.33 -3.40
C ASP A 149 -1.86 1.44 -3.08
N ASN A 150 -1.07 2.11 -3.92
CA ASN A 150 0.35 2.39 -3.68
C ASN A 150 0.57 3.13 -2.34
N TYR A 151 -0.19 4.19 -2.09
CA TYR A 151 -0.09 4.94 -0.84
C TYR A 151 -0.59 4.12 0.35
N LYS A 152 -1.73 3.43 0.21
CA LYS A 152 -2.29 2.57 1.27
C LYS A 152 -1.33 1.43 1.65
N ASN A 153 -0.70 0.80 0.67
CA ASN A 153 0.28 -0.26 0.87
C ASN A 153 1.54 0.26 1.56
N PHE A 154 2.03 1.45 1.16
CA PHE A 154 3.11 2.12 1.89
C PHE A 154 2.72 2.40 3.35
N MET A 155 1.54 2.98 3.60
CA MET A 155 1.09 3.29 4.96
C MET A 155 0.96 2.03 5.82
N ARG A 156 0.46 0.94 5.24
CA ARG A 156 0.41 -0.37 5.90
C ARG A 156 1.82 -0.86 6.26
N TYR A 157 2.77 -0.77 5.32
CA TYR A 157 4.16 -1.13 5.57
C TYR A 157 4.81 -0.27 6.66
N ALA A 158 4.67 1.05 6.58
CA ALA A 158 5.20 2.00 7.54
C ALA A 158 4.67 1.73 8.95
N LYS A 159 3.38 1.40 9.08
CA LYS A 159 2.78 0.99 10.35
C LYS A 159 3.41 -0.31 10.89
N MET A 160 3.59 -1.32 10.04
CA MET A 160 4.20 -2.60 10.45
C MET A 160 5.65 -2.43 10.92
N GLU A 161 6.45 -1.64 10.19
CA GLU A 161 7.82 -1.30 10.60
C GLU A 161 7.83 -0.52 11.93
N ASP A 162 6.96 0.47 12.07
CA ASP A 162 6.82 1.28 13.27
C ASP A 162 6.39 0.43 14.49
N ASP A 163 5.40 -0.44 14.35
CA ASP A 163 4.97 -1.38 15.40
C ASP A 163 6.13 -2.29 15.84
N LYS A 164 6.89 -2.82 14.88
CA LYS A 164 8.08 -3.65 15.15
C LYS A 164 9.13 -2.86 15.94
N ILE A 165 9.48 -1.65 15.51
CA ILE A 165 10.50 -0.82 16.16
C ILE A 165 10.05 -0.42 17.57
N PHE A 166 8.79 -0.01 17.74
CA PHE A 166 8.20 0.34 19.03
C PHE A 166 8.25 -0.82 20.02
N ASN A 167 7.81 -2.01 19.61
CA ASN A 167 7.83 -3.21 20.45
C ASN A 167 9.24 -3.64 20.84
N LEU A 168 10.19 -3.58 19.90
CA LEU A 168 11.59 -3.87 20.18
C LEU A 168 12.18 -2.87 21.18
N LYS A 169 11.81 -1.58 21.07
CA LYS A 169 12.27 -0.57 22.01
C LYS A 169 11.68 -0.68 23.40
N ASN A 170 10.40 -1.02 23.53
CA ASN A 170 9.81 -1.33 24.83
C ASN A 170 10.40 -2.61 25.47
N SER A 171 11.08 -3.44 24.66
CA SER A 171 11.79 -4.64 25.13
C SER A 171 13.30 -4.42 25.31
N ASP A 172 13.77 -3.17 25.31
CA ASP A 172 15.19 -2.77 25.42
C ASP A 172 16.12 -3.42 24.37
N LYS A 173 15.57 -3.88 23.25
CA LYS A 173 16.38 -4.44 22.16
C LYS A 173 17.00 -3.32 21.34
N LYS A 174 18.23 -3.57 20.84
CA LYS A 174 18.87 -2.70 19.88
C LYS A 174 18.15 -2.80 18.55
N VAL A 175 17.83 -1.66 17.94
CA VAL A 175 17.15 -1.58 16.64
C VAL A 175 17.96 -0.67 15.74
N THR A 176 18.26 -1.13 14.54
CA THR A 176 18.78 -0.28 13.47
C THR A 176 17.61 0.44 12.82
N ILE A 177 17.68 1.76 12.74
CA ILE A 177 16.59 2.60 12.22
C ILE A 177 17.13 3.38 11.04
N GLU A 178 16.47 3.19 9.89
CA GLU A 178 16.68 4.05 8.74
C GLU A 178 15.96 5.37 8.99
N ARG A 179 16.74 6.42 9.25
CA ARG A 179 16.23 7.73 9.64
C ARG A 179 16.01 8.62 8.43
N GLY A 180 14.94 9.40 8.47
CA GLY A 180 14.61 10.36 7.42
C GLY A 180 13.78 9.76 6.30
N GLY A 181 13.94 10.35 5.11
CA GLY A 181 13.08 10.16 3.96
C GLY A 181 12.91 11.46 3.20
N SER A 182 12.19 11.41 2.09
CA SER A 182 11.73 12.62 1.40
C SER A 182 10.79 13.44 2.30
N PRO A 183 10.59 14.74 2.03
CA PRO A 183 9.61 15.53 2.77
C PRO A 183 8.21 14.89 2.84
N ALA A 184 7.72 14.35 1.72
CA ALA A 184 6.46 13.64 1.65
C ALA A 184 6.47 12.32 2.45
N GLU A 185 7.54 11.53 2.38
CA GLU A 185 7.68 10.29 3.16
C GLU A 185 7.66 10.58 4.67
N MET A 186 8.33 11.65 5.09
CA MET A 186 8.33 12.08 6.49
C MET A 186 6.95 12.50 6.99
N GLU A 187 6.12 13.14 6.16
CA GLU A 187 4.72 13.44 6.49
C GLU A 187 3.88 12.17 6.65
N ALA A 188 4.11 11.15 5.82
CA ALA A 188 3.40 9.88 5.92
C ALA A 188 3.83 9.07 7.17
N LYS A 189 5.13 9.09 7.52
CA LYS A 189 5.62 8.54 8.80
C LYS A 189 5.03 9.28 10.00
N LEU A 190 4.94 10.60 9.91
CA LEU A 190 4.30 11.42 10.93
C LEU A 190 2.82 11.03 11.11
N ASP A 191 2.06 10.90 10.03
CA ASP A 191 0.67 10.41 10.07
C ASP A 191 0.58 9.05 10.75
N THR A 192 1.51 8.14 10.45
CA THR A 192 1.59 6.81 11.09
C THR A 192 1.76 6.94 12.61
N TRP A 193 2.67 7.78 13.09
CA TRP A 193 2.90 7.98 14.53
C TRP A 193 1.71 8.64 15.24
N VAL A 194 1.06 9.60 14.59
CA VAL A 194 -0.14 10.27 15.11
C VAL A 194 -1.29 9.28 15.24
N LEU A 195 -1.57 8.51 14.18
CA LEU A 195 -2.64 7.50 14.17
C LEU A 195 -2.39 6.38 15.19
N ALA A 196 -1.13 5.95 15.34
CA ALA A 196 -0.71 4.96 16.33
C ALA A 196 -0.58 5.52 17.76
N LYS A 197 -0.87 6.81 17.97
CA LYS A 197 -0.77 7.51 19.27
C LYS A 197 0.58 7.27 19.95
N ARG A 198 1.67 7.36 19.19
CA ARG A 198 3.01 7.09 19.71
C ARG A 198 3.41 8.10 20.79
N PRO A 199 4.12 7.69 21.84
CA PRO A 199 4.53 8.61 22.89
C PRO A 199 5.66 9.55 22.42
N ASN A 200 5.74 10.73 23.02
CA ASN A 200 6.74 11.77 22.69
C ASN A 200 8.19 11.25 22.69
N TRP A 201 8.56 10.43 23.67
CA TRP A 201 9.92 9.88 23.77
C TRP A 201 10.27 9.03 22.54
N TYR A 202 9.29 8.27 22.02
CA TYR A 202 9.48 7.38 20.89
C TYR A 202 9.64 8.18 19.60
N VAL A 203 8.79 9.19 19.38
CA VAL A 203 8.89 10.04 18.19
C VAL A 203 10.20 10.82 18.17
N LYS A 204 10.66 11.34 19.33
CA LYS A 204 12.00 11.93 19.44
C LYS A 204 13.09 10.94 19.05
N TYR A 205 13.01 9.71 19.54
CA TYR A 205 13.97 8.66 19.20
C TYR A 205 13.98 8.33 17.69
N MET A 206 12.81 8.20 17.05
CA MET A 206 12.68 7.97 15.61
C MET A 206 13.27 9.12 14.78
N LEU A 207 13.09 10.35 15.24
CA LEU A 207 13.65 11.56 14.63
C LEU A 207 15.09 11.85 15.03
N ASN A 208 15.71 10.97 15.83
CA ASN A 208 17.06 11.12 16.36
C ASN A 208 17.23 12.43 17.14
N LEU A 209 16.22 12.85 17.90
CA LEU A 209 16.20 14.05 18.74
C LEU A 209 16.42 13.72 20.22
N ASP A 210 16.49 12.44 20.56
CA ASP A 210 16.80 11.95 21.90
C ASP A 210 18.27 12.27 22.28
N ASN A 211 18.50 12.54 23.57
CA ASN A 211 19.82 12.74 24.16
C ASN A 211 20.73 13.77 23.46
N ARG A 212 20.14 14.81 22.86
CA ARG A 212 20.88 15.92 22.24
C ARG A 212 21.05 17.11 23.18
N SER A 213 22.11 17.88 22.97
CA SER A 213 22.20 19.23 23.53
C SER A 213 21.06 20.11 22.97
N ARG A 214 20.60 21.10 23.75
CA ARG A 214 19.52 22.01 23.33
C ARG A 214 19.78 22.63 21.95
N ASN A 215 21.03 23.02 21.69
CA ASN A 215 21.43 23.61 20.41
C ASN A 215 21.33 22.60 19.24
N ALA A 216 21.78 21.35 19.44
CA ALA A 216 21.71 20.30 18.42
C ALA A 216 20.29 19.76 18.21
N TYR A 217 19.42 19.92 19.21
CA TYR A 217 17.99 19.61 19.14
C TYR A 217 17.25 20.63 18.27
N LEU A 218 17.37 21.93 18.58
CA LEU A 218 16.63 22.99 17.87
C LEU A 218 17.08 23.21 16.43
N ASN A 219 18.37 23.02 16.12
CA ASN A 219 18.90 23.17 14.76
C ASN A 219 18.77 21.90 13.89
N SER A 220 18.13 20.84 14.40
CA SER A 220 17.94 19.62 13.62
C SER A 220 16.87 19.84 12.55
N LYS A 221 17.15 19.48 11.29
CA LYS A 221 16.13 19.46 10.22
C LYS A 221 14.91 18.58 10.55
N TYR A 222 15.05 17.66 11.50
CA TYR A 222 13.97 16.76 11.93
C TYR A 222 13.09 17.37 13.03
N TYR A 223 13.54 18.46 13.68
CA TYR A 223 12.79 19.13 14.73
C TYR A 223 11.43 19.64 14.23
N ARG A 224 11.36 20.17 13.00
CA ARG A 224 10.10 20.60 12.36
C ARG A 224 9.02 19.50 12.30
N TYR A 225 9.41 18.23 12.14
CA TYR A 225 8.44 17.12 12.12
C TYR A 225 7.96 16.78 13.51
N TYR A 226 8.81 16.96 14.53
CA TYR A 226 8.42 16.82 15.92
C TYR A 226 7.46 17.93 16.35
N GLU A 227 7.66 19.16 15.90
CA GLU A 227 6.71 20.26 16.14
C GLU A 227 5.33 19.95 15.53
N LYS A 228 5.29 19.55 14.25
CA LYS A 228 4.04 19.10 13.61
C LYS A 228 3.37 17.94 14.34
N PHE A 229 4.15 17.01 14.89
CA PHE A 229 3.63 15.93 15.72
C PHE A 229 2.93 16.45 16.96
N LEU A 230 3.55 17.38 17.69
CA LEU A 230 2.95 18.01 18.87
C LEU A 230 1.69 18.80 18.52
N GLU A 231 1.66 19.50 17.39
CA GLU A 231 0.46 20.21 16.92
C GLU A 231 -0.72 19.26 16.64
N ARG A 232 -0.46 18.08 16.06
CA ARG A 232 -1.48 17.08 15.73
C ARG A 232 -1.93 16.23 16.92
N THR A 233 -1.10 16.11 17.95
CA THR A 233 -1.36 15.24 19.12
C THR A 233 -1.68 16.00 20.39
N GLY A 234 -1.38 17.29 20.46
CA GLY A 234 -1.67 18.14 21.60
C GLY A 234 -3.19 18.34 21.81
N PRO A 235 -3.62 18.77 23.01
CA PRO A 235 -4.99 19.23 23.19
C PRO A 235 -5.26 20.36 22.19
N LYS A 236 -6.31 20.23 21.37
CA LYS A 236 -6.84 21.36 20.60
C LYS A 236 -7.21 22.43 21.62
N VAL A 237 -6.34 23.40 21.85
CA VAL A 237 -6.71 24.60 22.60
C VAL A 237 -7.84 25.23 21.79
N PRO A 238 -9.09 25.27 22.29
CA PRO A 238 -10.13 26.01 21.59
C PRO A 238 -9.62 27.44 21.47
N ALA A 239 -9.66 28.00 20.27
CA ALA A 239 -9.33 29.39 20.05
C ALA A 239 -10.14 30.21 21.05
N VAL A 240 -9.48 30.75 22.08
CA VAL A 240 -10.10 31.67 23.01
C VAL A 240 -10.41 32.91 22.17
N PRO A 241 -11.68 33.25 21.91
CA PRO A 241 -11.97 34.50 21.24
C PRO A 241 -11.39 35.62 22.12
N LEU A 242 -10.62 36.51 21.49
CA LEU A 242 -10.21 37.75 22.12
C LEU A 242 -11.48 38.46 22.56
N VAL A 243 -11.74 38.44 23.87
CA VAL A 243 -12.74 39.33 24.47
C VAL A 243 -12.02 40.65 24.59
N ASP A 244 -12.35 41.58 23.70
CA ASP A 244 -11.96 42.98 23.81
C ASP A 244 -12.46 43.50 25.18
N VAL A 245 -11.52 43.97 26.00
CA VAL A 245 -11.78 44.76 27.21
C VAL A 245 -11.26 46.16 26.97
#